data_AF-A0A534VLE3-F1
#
_entry.id   AF-A0A534VLE3-F1
#
_cell.length_a   1.000
_cell.length_b   1.000
_cell.length_c   1.000
_cell.angle_alpha   90.00
_cell.angle_beta   90.00
_cell.angle_gamma   90.00
#
_symmetry.space_group_name_H-M   'P 1'
#
loop_
_entity.id
_entity.type
_entity.pdbx_description
1 polymer ?
#
loop_
_entity_poly.entity_id
_entity_poly.type
_entity_poly.pdbx_seq_one_letter_code
_entity_poly.pdbx_strand_id
1 'polypeptide(L)'
;MSTWLVALVLLPIALVLVAGLVVLLARPLAVPALAALERARFQRRLAHAARGDAHLQERQIEAALRELEAAFCLLIVRVEPRLAEQIARHHTGLLSRLLSVADDLPQQRVRLLALAKVDRLLDRRGDMQRAYLQLRNRPLRDGRRLQLERELRRNARETRAAVRELIADLQLLSGRKVAYQ
;
A
#
# COMPACT_ATOMS: atom_id res chain seq x y z
N MET A 1 -39.84 6.51 -47.73
CA MET A 1 -38.74 5.55 -47.41
C MET A 1 -37.37 6.21 -47.19
N SER A 2 -37.16 7.50 -47.49
CA SER A 2 -35.86 8.17 -47.35
C SER A 2 -35.45 8.53 -45.91
N THR A 3 -36.40 8.91 -45.05
CA THR A 3 -36.13 9.35 -43.67
C THR A 3 -35.65 8.23 -42.75
N TRP A 4 -36.17 7.00 -42.94
CA TRP A 4 -35.76 5.82 -42.19
C TRP A 4 -34.32 5.41 -42.47
N LEU A 5 -33.90 5.45 -43.74
CA LEU A 5 -32.51 5.16 -44.14
C LEU A 5 -31.53 6.20 -43.57
N VAL A 6 -31.91 7.48 -43.58
CA VAL A 6 -31.10 8.56 -43.00
C VAL A 6 -30.97 8.40 -41.47
N ALA A 7 -32.06 8.07 -40.78
CA ALA A 7 -32.04 7.82 -39.34
C ALA A 7 -31.17 6.61 -38.98
N LEU A 8 -31.22 5.54 -39.78
CA LEU A 8 -30.46 4.30 -39.56
C LEU A 8 -28.94 4.52 -39.72
N VAL A 9 -28.53 5.49 -40.54
CA VAL A 9 -27.12 5.88 -40.73
C VAL A 9 -26.67 6.93 -39.70
N LEU A 10 -27.51 7.90 -39.33
CA LEU A 10 -27.13 8.97 -38.41
C LEU A 10 -27.10 8.52 -36.94
N LEU A 11 -27.95 7.57 -36.54
CA LEU A 11 -28.00 7.05 -35.17
C LEU A 11 -26.65 6.46 -34.70
N PRO A 12 -25.97 5.56 -35.44
CA PRO A 12 -24.67 5.03 -35.01
C PRO A 12 -23.59 6.12 -34.97
N ILE A 13 -23.62 7.10 -35.87
CA ILE A 13 -22.67 8.22 -35.89
C ILE A 13 -22.87 9.09 -34.64
N ALA A 14 -24.11 9.44 -34.31
CA ALA A 14 -24.44 10.17 -33.09
C ALA A 14 -24.01 9.41 -31.83
N LEU A 15 -24.20 8.09 -31.81
CA LEU A 15 -23.83 7.24 -30.68
C LEU A 15 -22.30 7.16 -30.50
N VAL A 16 -21.52 7.07 -31.59
CA VAL A 16 -20.05 7.14 -31.56
C VAL A 16 -19.58 8.51 -31.07
N LEU A 17 -20.19 9.60 -31.52
CA LEU A 17 -19.84 10.96 -31.09
C LEU A 17 -20.13 11.18 -29.60
N VAL A 18 -21.30 10.75 -29.12
CA VAL A 18 -21.66 10.83 -27.69
C VAL A 18 -20.71 9.97 -26.86
N ALA A 19 -20.42 8.73 -27.27
CA ALA A 19 -19.46 7.88 -26.59
C ALA A 19 -18.05 8.50 -26.56
N GLY A 20 -17.60 9.07 -27.68
CA GLY A 20 -16.34 9.79 -27.79
C GLY A 20 -16.26 10.98 -26.85
N LEU A 21 -17.32 11.79 -26.78
CA LEU A 21 -17.42 12.94 -25.88
C LEU A 21 -17.39 12.52 -24.40
N VAL A 22 -18.12 11.46 -24.04
CA VAL A 22 -18.12 10.90 -22.68
C VAL A 22 -16.72 10.43 -22.29
N VAL A 23 -16.00 9.73 -23.18
CA VAL A 23 -14.61 9.31 -22.91
C VAL A 23 -13.70 10.53 -22.75
N LEU A 24 -13.89 11.58 -23.54
CA LEU A 24 -13.08 12.80 -23.48
C LEU A 24 -13.29 13.55 -22.15
N LEU A 25 -14.52 13.57 -21.64
CA LEU A 25 -14.88 14.19 -20.36
C LEU A 25 -14.52 13.32 -19.14
N ALA A 26 -14.60 11.99 -19.26
CA ALA A 26 -14.31 11.07 -18.16
C ALA A 26 -12.80 10.83 -17.95
N ARG A 27 -11.99 10.86 -19.01
CA ARG A 27 -10.52 10.71 -18.93
C ARG A 27 -9.83 11.65 -17.94
N PRO A 28 -10.09 12.97 -17.92
CA PRO A 28 -9.45 13.87 -16.97
C PRO A 28 -9.86 13.59 -15.51
N LEU A 29 -11.03 12.96 -15.27
CA LEU A 29 -11.53 12.63 -13.93
C LEU A 29 -10.98 11.30 -13.39
N ALA A 30 -10.54 10.39 -14.26
CA ALA A 30 -10.03 9.08 -13.84
C ALA A 30 -8.76 9.16 -12.98
N VAL A 31 -7.83 10.06 -13.32
CA VAL A 31 -6.57 10.27 -12.59
C VAL A 31 -6.80 10.84 -11.18
N PRO A 32 -7.56 11.94 -10.98
CA PRO A 32 -7.83 12.47 -9.66
C PRO A 32 -8.68 11.52 -8.81
N ALA A 33 -9.63 10.77 -9.40
CA ALA A 33 -10.37 9.75 -8.68
C ALA A 33 -9.46 8.63 -8.16
N LEU A 34 -8.52 8.16 -8.98
CA LEU A 34 -7.54 7.16 -8.57
C LEU A 34 -6.63 7.69 -7.45
N ALA A 35 -6.13 8.93 -7.57
CA ALA A 35 -5.32 9.55 -6.53
C ALA A 35 -6.09 9.71 -5.20
N ALA A 36 -7.36 10.14 -5.25
CA ALA A 36 -8.22 10.23 -4.08
C ALA A 36 -8.42 8.86 -3.41
N LEU A 37 -8.62 7.81 -4.21
CA LEU A 37 -8.75 6.44 -3.71
C LEU A 37 -7.46 5.93 -3.07
N GLU A 38 -6.29 6.20 -3.65
CA GLU A 38 -4.99 5.86 -3.07
C GLU A 38 -4.77 6.57 -1.73
N ARG A 39 -5.07 7.88 -1.66
CA ARG A 39 -5.01 8.66 -0.41
C ARG A 39 -5.98 8.12 0.64
N ALA A 40 -7.22 7.84 0.28
CA ALA A 40 -8.22 7.29 1.21
C ALA A 40 -7.77 5.93 1.77
N ARG A 41 -7.16 5.07 0.95
CA ARG A 41 -6.57 3.81 1.42
C ARG A 41 -5.41 4.04 2.37
N PHE A 42 -4.55 5.02 2.10
CA PHE A 42 -3.46 5.39 2.99
C PHE A 42 -3.97 5.96 4.33
N GLN A 43 -4.99 6.81 4.31
CA GLN A 43 -5.64 7.34 5.52
C GLN A 43 -6.17 6.24 6.43
N ARG A 44 -6.77 5.18 5.87
CA ARG A 44 -7.18 4.01 6.66
C ARG A 44 -5.99 3.35 7.38
N ARG A 45 -4.81 3.30 6.75
CA ARG A 45 -3.58 2.74 7.34
C ARG A 45 -2.98 3.65 8.42
N LEU A 46 -3.09 4.97 8.26
CA LEU A 46 -2.76 5.92 9.32
C LEU A 46 -3.66 5.74 10.53
N ALA A 47 -4.96 5.53 10.32
CA ALA A 47 -5.91 5.27 11.40
C ALA A 47 -5.63 3.96 12.15
N HIS A 48 -5.12 2.92 11.47
CA HIS A 48 -4.64 1.71 12.12
C HIS A 48 -3.38 1.97 12.97
N ALA A 49 -2.43 2.76 12.48
CA ALA A 49 -1.25 3.14 13.28
C ALA A 49 -1.63 3.94 14.53
N ALA A 50 -2.53 4.91 14.41
CA ALA A 50 -3.01 5.70 15.54
C ALA A 50 -3.72 4.83 16.60
N ARG A 51 -4.53 3.85 16.17
CA ARG A 51 -5.13 2.86 17.08
C ARG A 51 -4.07 1.97 17.74
N GLY A 52 -3.07 1.52 16.99
CA GLY A 52 -1.94 0.80 17.53
C GLY A 52 -1.21 1.60 18.63
N ASP A 53 -0.97 2.89 18.37
CA ASP A 53 -0.34 3.81 19.33
C ASP A 53 -1.19 3.98 20.60
N ALA A 54 -2.51 4.08 20.48
CA ALA A 54 -3.43 4.12 21.63
C ALA A 54 -3.37 2.84 22.47
N HIS A 55 -3.39 1.66 21.82
CA HIS A 55 -3.25 0.38 22.53
C HIS A 55 -1.88 0.23 23.22
N LEU A 56 -0.81 0.78 22.64
CA LEU A 56 0.51 0.80 23.31
C LEU A 56 0.49 1.63 24.59
N GLN A 57 -0.19 2.79 24.58
CA GLN A 57 -0.35 3.64 25.78
C GLN A 57 -1.14 2.91 26.87
N GLU A 58 -2.16 2.14 26.49
CA GLU A 58 -2.97 1.29 27.38
C GLU A 58 -2.28 -0.02 27.78
N ARG A 59 -1.02 -0.25 27.36
CA ARG A 59 -0.24 -1.48 27.59
C ARG A 59 -0.88 -2.76 27.02
N GLN A 60 -1.79 -2.62 26.05
CA GLN A 60 -2.44 -3.73 25.35
C GLN A 60 -1.57 -4.18 24.16
N ILE A 61 -0.43 -4.81 24.45
CA ILE A 61 0.61 -5.13 23.45
C ILE A 61 0.07 -5.98 22.28
N GLU A 62 -0.76 -6.98 22.55
CA GLU A 62 -1.30 -7.83 21.46
C GLU A 62 -2.21 -7.05 20.51
N ALA A 63 -3.10 -6.22 21.06
CA ALA A 63 -4.01 -5.39 20.26
C ALA A 63 -3.22 -4.36 19.46
N ALA A 64 -2.22 -3.72 20.08
CA ALA A 64 -1.31 -2.81 19.42
C ALA A 64 -0.60 -3.46 18.23
N LEU A 65 -0.01 -4.64 18.42
CA LEU A 65 0.72 -5.35 17.37
C LEU A 65 -0.20 -5.72 16.18
N ARG A 66 -1.45 -6.14 16.43
CA ARG A 66 -2.42 -6.42 15.35
C ARG A 66 -2.77 -5.17 14.56
N GLU A 67 -2.99 -4.05 15.22
CA GLU A 67 -3.27 -2.76 14.57
C GLU A 67 -2.05 -2.23 13.80
N LEU A 68 -0.84 -2.42 14.33
CA LEU A 68 0.42 -2.09 13.63
C LEU A 68 0.65 -2.98 12.40
N GLU A 69 0.31 -4.28 12.44
CA GLU A 69 0.32 -5.15 11.24
C GLU A 69 -0.57 -4.54 10.14
N ALA A 70 -1.79 -4.16 10.52
CA ALA A 70 -2.76 -3.57 9.63
C ALA A 70 -2.33 -2.17 9.14
N ALA A 71 -1.41 -1.49 9.82
CA ALA A 71 -0.91 -0.19 9.40
C ALA A 71 0.10 -0.24 8.24
N PHE A 72 0.67 -1.40 7.91
CA PHE A 72 1.60 -1.51 6.78
C PHE A 72 0.91 -1.28 5.43
N CYS A 73 1.21 -0.13 4.82
CA CYS A 73 0.65 0.27 3.54
C CYS A 73 1.45 -0.31 2.36
N LEU A 74 0.98 -1.42 1.77
CA LEU A 74 1.65 -2.11 0.65
C LEU A 74 0.90 -1.96 -0.68
N LEU A 75 0.24 -0.82 -0.89
CA LEU A 75 -0.40 -0.47 -2.16
C LEU A 75 0.64 -0.09 -3.21
N ILE A 76 0.31 -0.27 -4.49
CA ILE A 76 1.11 0.25 -5.60
C ILE A 76 0.57 1.64 -5.89
N VAL A 77 1.39 2.67 -5.69
CA VAL A 77 1.02 4.06 -6.01
C VAL A 77 1.17 4.25 -7.51
N ARG A 78 0.11 4.71 -8.17
CA ARG A 78 0.08 4.83 -9.64
C ARG A 78 0.24 6.25 -10.13
N VAL A 79 -0.19 7.22 -9.32
CA VAL A 79 -0.36 8.60 -9.78
C VAL A 79 0.61 9.55 -9.09
N GLU A 80 0.65 9.53 -7.77
CA GLU A 80 1.22 10.62 -6.97
C GLU A 80 2.54 10.23 -6.29
N PRO A 81 3.70 10.76 -6.74
CA PRO A 81 4.99 10.41 -6.14
C PRO A 81 5.11 10.86 -4.68
N ARG A 82 4.52 12.00 -4.32
CA ARG A 82 4.47 12.48 -2.93
C ARG A 82 3.81 11.49 -1.99
N LEU A 83 2.77 10.78 -2.44
CA LEU A 83 2.11 9.75 -1.63
C LEU A 83 3.03 8.55 -1.39
N ALA A 84 3.83 8.15 -2.38
CA ALA A 84 4.81 7.08 -2.21
C ALA A 84 5.89 7.45 -1.16
N GLU A 85 6.35 8.71 -1.16
CA GLU A 85 7.28 9.20 -0.15
C GLU A 85 6.65 9.24 1.26
N GLN A 86 5.40 9.69 1.36
CA GLN A 86 4.66 9.67 2.63
C GLN A 86 4.49 8.24 3.17
N ILE A 87 4.22 7.27 2.30
CA ILE A 87 4.14 5.86 2.67
C ILE A 87 5.48 5.34 3.18
N ALA A 88 6.60 5.71 2.55
CA ALA A 88 7.93 5.31 3.01
C ALA A 88 8.24 5.86 4.41
N ARG A 89 7.99 7.15 4.66
CA ARG A 89 8.16 7.76 6.00
C ARG A 89 7.26 7.10 7.04
N HIS A 90 6.02 6.77 6.67
CA HIS A 90 5.09 6.04 7.52
C HIS A 90 5.65 4.67 7.92
N HIS A 91 6.25 3.94 6.97
CA HIS A 91 6.88 2.66 7.27
C HIS A 91 8.06 2.78 8.24
N THR A 92 8.92 3.79 8.08
CA THR A 92 9.98 4.09 9.05
C THR A 92 9.40 4.31 10.45
N GLY A 93 8.30 5.06 10.54
CA GLY A 93 7.58 5.27 11.79
C GLY A 93 7.04 3.97 12.40
N LEU A 94 6.52 3.04 11.60
CA LEU A 94 6.04 1.74 12.08
C LEU A 94 7.19 0.86 12.58
N LEU A 95 8.30 0.81 11.86
CA LEU A 95 9.48 0.05 12.26
C LEU A 95 10.04 0.57 13.59
N SER A 96 10.10 1.89 13.79
CA SER A 96 10.50 2.48 15.07
C SER A 96 9.62 2.06 16.24
N ARG A 97 8.30 1.96 16.03
CA ARG A 97 7.35 1.49 17.06
C ARG A 97 7.52 0.00 17.36
N LEU A 98 7.74 -0.81 16.33
CA LEU A 98 8.00 -2.25 16.52
C LEU A 98 9.34 -2.48 17.22
N LEU A 99 10.35 -1.66 16.92
CA LEU A 99 11.63 -1.68 17.62
C LEU A 99 11.47 -1.30 19.10
N SER A 100 10.71 -0.24 19.42
CA SER A 100 10.50 0.13 20.82
C SER A 100 9.76 -0.97 21.61
N VAL A 101 8.77 -1.63 21.00
CA VAL A 101 8.11 -2.81 21.62
C VAL A 101 9.09 -3.98 21.77
N ALA A 102 10.03 -4.12 20.84
CA ALA A 102 11.06 -5.15 20.92
C ALA A 102 12.09 -4.86 22.02
N ASP A 103 12.49 -3.61 22.24
CA ASP A 103 13.51 -3.24 23.22
C ASP A 103 13.08 -3.57 24.66
N ASP A 104 11.77 -3.58 24.94
CA ASP A 104 11.20 -3.89 26.26
C ASP A 104 11.25 -5.39 26.66
N LEU A 105 11.84 -6.27 25.83
CA LEU A 105 11.83 -7.72 26.04
C LEU A 105 13.25 -8.33 25.90
N PRO A 106 13.56 -9.43 26.61
CA PRO A 106 14.95 -9.86 26.89
C PRO A 106 15.74 -10.52 25.74
N GLN A 107 15.14 -10.81 24.56
CA GLN A 107 15.82 -11.52 23.45
C GLN A 107 16.09 -10.62 22.22
N GLN A 108 17.07 -9.72 22.33
CA GLN A 108 17.33 -8.65 21.33
C GLN A 108 17.86 -9.12 19.95
N ARG A 109 18.80 -10.08 19.87
CA ARG A 109 19.55 -10.36 18.62
C ARG A 109 18.73 -10.94 17.46
N VAL A 110 17.87 -11.94 17.70
CA VAL A 110 17.08 -12.59 16.63
C VAL A 110 16.06 -11.62 16.03
N ARG A 111 15.62 -10.65 16.81
CA ARG A 111 14.60 -9.66 16.42
C ARG A 111 15.13 -8.57 15.52
N LEU A 112 16.38 -8.14 15.76
CA LEU A 112 17.06 -7.21 14.87
C LEU A 112 17.18 -7.77 13.45
N LEU A 113 17.32 -9.10 13.30
CA LEU A 113 17.33 -9.75 11.99
C LEU A 113 15.96 -9.73 11.30
N ALA A 114 14.89 -10.05 12.04
CA ALA A 114 13.53 -10.00 11.50
C ALA A 114 13.11 -8.56 11.12
N LEU A 115 13.43 -7.58 11.97
CA LEU A 115 13.23 -6.15 11.68
C LEU A 115 14.06 -5.71 10.45
N ALA A 116 15.34 -6.07 10.39
CA ALA A 116 16.20 -5.75 9.24
C ALA A 116 15.71 -6.39 7.94
N LYS A 117 15.14 -7.60 8.00
CA LYS A 117 14.51 -8.26 6.84
C LYS A 117 13.31 -7.46 6.35
N VAL A 118 12.44 -7.00 7.25
CA VAL A 118 11.28 -6.16 6.89
C VAL A 118 11.76 -4.82 6.31
N ASP A 119 12.72 -4.16 6.95
CA ASP A 119 13.31 -2.89 6.52
C ASP A 119 13.88 -2.99 5.10
N ARG A 120 14.73 -4.00 4.84
CA ARG A 120 15.29 -4.25 3.50
C ARG A 120 14.22 -4.50 2.44
N LEU A 121 13.13 -5.20 2.78
CA LEU A 121 12.03 -5.43 1.84
C LEU A 121 11.27 -4.13 1.53
N LEU A 122 11.14 -3.23 2.49
CA LEU A 122 10.49 -1.93 2.33
C LEU A 122 11.37 -0.95 1.55
N ASP A 123 12.68 -0.95 1.78
CA ASP A 123 13.63 -0.17 0.98
C ASP A 123 13.59 -0.58 -0.48
N ARG A 124 13.69 -1.89 -0.75
CA ARG A 124 13.56 -2.44 -2.10
C ARG A 124 12.22 -2.06 -2.73
N ARG A 125 11.15 -2.05 -1.94
CA ARG A 125 9.83 -1.60 -2.39
C ARG A 125 9.85 -0.13 -2.80
N GLY A 126 10.48 0.74 -2.01
CA GLY A 126 10.66 2.15 -2.30
C GLY A 126 11.37 2.37 -3.63
N ASP A 127 12.44 1.63 -3.89
CA ASP A 127 13.18 1.68 -5.16
C ASP A 127 12.30 1.26 -6.35
N MET A 128 11.60 0.12 -6.23
CA MET A 128 10.68 -0.36 -7.27
C MET A 128 9.52 0.61 -7.52
N GLN A 129 9.00 1.26 -6.47
CA GLN A 129 7.91 2.22 -6.54
C GLN A 129 8.36 3.52 -7.24
N ARG A 130 9.59 3.99 -6.95
CA ARG A 130 10.23 5.10 -7.67
C ARG A 130 10.43 4.77 -9.15
N ALA A 131 10.99 3.60 -9.45
CA ALA A 131 11.18 3.13 -10.83
C ALA A 131 9.84 2.99 -11.59
N TYR A 132 8.80 2.47 -10.93
CA TYR A 132 7.47 2.35 -11.51
C TYR A 132 6.87 3.71 -11.87
N LEU A 133 6.99 4.71 -10.99
CA LEU A 133 6.47 6.05 -11.22
C LEU A 133 7.22 6.81 -12.32
N GLN A 134 8.52 6.56 -12.52
CA GLN A 134 9.29 7.09 -13.65
C GLN A 134 8.73 6.59 -15.00
N LEU A 135 8.12 5.41 -15.03
CA LEU A 135 7.49 4.82 -16.21
C LEU A 135 6.00 5.19 -16.35
N ARG A 136 5.45 6.13 -15.56
CA ARG A 136 4.01 6.43 -15.57
C ARG A 136 3.47 6.92 -16.92
N ASN A 137 4.29 7.63 -17.69
CA ASN A 137 3.93 8.15 -19.02
C ASN A 137 4.08 7.10 -20.13
N ARG A 138 4.63 5.92 -19.83
CA ARG A 138 4.75 4.80 -20.77
C ARG A 138 3.39 4.09 -20.92
N PRO A 139 3.13 3.47 -22.08
CA PRO A 139 1.88 2.76 -22.33
C PRO A 139 1.66 1.64 -21.29
N LEU A 140 0.38 1.38 -20.98
CA LEU A 140 -0.02 0.37 -19.99
C LEU A 140 0.44 -1.05 -20.34
N ARG A 141 0.66 -1.34 -21.62
CA ARG A 141 1.14 -2.63 -22.14
C ARG A 141 2.67 -2.72 -22.21
N ASP A 142 3.41 -1.72 -21.72
CA ASP A 142 4.86 -1.80 -21.63
C ASP A 142 5.27 -2.98 -20.72
N GLY A 143 5.99 -3.95 -21.30
CA GLY A 143 6.42 -5.16 -20.60
C GLY A 143 7.21 -4.85 -19.34
N ARG A 144 8.04 -3.79 -19.35
CA ARG A 144 8.83 -3.37 -18.18
C ARG A 144 7.95 -2.86 -17.05
N ARG A 145 6.88 -2.14 -17.38
CA ARG A 145 5.90 -1.64 -16.40
C ARG A 145 5.12 -2.79 -15.79
N LEU A 146 4.68 -3.75 -16.60
CA LEU A 146 3.98 -4.95 -16.14
C LEU A 146 4.87 -5.83 -15.25
N GLN A 147 6.14 -5.98 -15.61
CA GLN A 147 7.12 -6.70 -14.80
C GLN A 147 7.28 -6.04 -13.42
N LEU A 148 7.48 -4.72 -13.36
CA LEU A 148 7.58 -4.00 -12.09
C LEU A 148 6.32 -4.12 -11.24
N GLU A 149 5.12 -4.13 -11.83
CA GLU A 149 3.90 -4.39 -11.06
C GLU A 149 3.89 -5.80 -10.45
N ARG A 150 4.37 -6.81 -11.18
CA ARG A 150 4.47 -8.19 -10.67
C ARG A 150 5.48 -8.26 -9.53
N GLU A 151 6.63 -7.62 -9.68
CA GLU A 151 7.67 -7.55 -8.65
C GLU A 151 7.17 -6.82 -7.39
N LEU A 152 6.48 -5.69 -7.54
CA LEU A 152 5.85 -4.96 -6.43
C LEU A 152 4.78 -5.78 -5.71
N ARG A 153 4.01 -6.62 -6.44
CA ARG A 153 3.02 -7.54 -5.85
C ARG A 153 3.70 -8.69 -5.12
N ARG A 154 4.79 -9.25 -5.68
CA ARG A 154 5.57 -10.31 -5.05
C ARG A 154 6.21 -9.79 -3.75
N ASN A 155 6.90 -8.67 -3.83
CA ASN A 155 7.46 -7.99 -2.67
C ASN A 155 6.38 -7.68 -1.62
N ALA A 156 5.19 -7.21 -2.00
CA ALA A 156 4.11 -7.00 -1.03
C ALA A 156 3.71 -8.28 -0.28
N ARG A 157 3.74 -9.45 -0.93
CA ARG A 157 3.47 -10.75 -0.27
C ARG A 157 4.61 -11.13 0.67
N GLU A 158 5.86 -10.98 0.22
CA GLU A 158 7.07 -11.25 1.01
C GLU A 158 7.13 -10.35 2.25
N THR A 159 6.86 -9.04 2.10
CA THR A 159 6.79 -8.09 3.22
C THR A 159 5.67 -8.45 4.18
N ARG A 160 4.46 -8.80 3.71
CA ARG A 160 3.38 -9.24 4.62
C ARG A 160 3.77 -10.47 5.42
N ALA A 161 4.38 -11.46 4.77
CA ALA A 161 4.83 -12.66 5.45
C ALA A 161 5.88 -12.33 6.52
N ALA A 162 6.89 -11.53 6.17
CA ALA A 162 7.94 -11.12 7.09
C ALA A 162 7.41 -10.28 8.27
N VAL A 163 6.45 -9.37 8.04
CA VAL A 163 5.80 -8.59 9.10
C VAL A 163 5.00 -9.49 10.03
N ARG A 164 4.26 -10.47 9.50
CA ARG A 164 3.50 -11.43 10.30
C ARG A 164 4.41 -12.30 11.16
N GLU A 165 5.50 -12.79 10.58
CA GLU A 165 6.54 -13.54 11.28
C GLU A 165 7.11 -12.73 12.45
N LEU A 166 7.53 -11.49 12.18
CA LEU A 166 8.02 -10.55 13.20
C LEU A 166 6.98 -10.31 14.32
N ILE A 167 5.73 -10.08 13.97
CA ILE A 167 4.67 -9.81 14.95
C ILE A 167 4.35 -11.05 15.79
N ALA A 168 4.31 -12.22 15.18
CA ALA A 168 4.12 -13.48 15.90
C ALA A 168 5.26 -13.73 16.91
N ASP A 169 6.51 -13.45 16.51
CA ASP A 169 7.67 -13.55 17.40
C ASP A 169 7.56 -12.58 18.58
N LEU A 170 7.11 -11.34 18.34
CA LEU A 170 6.89 -10.34 19.40
C LEU A 170 5.77 -10.77 20.35
N GLN A 171 4.67 -11.32 19.84
CA GLN A 171 3.56 -11.82 20.65
C GLN A 171 3.97 -12.99 21.55
N LEU A 172 4.66 -14.00 20.98
CA LEU A 172 5.15 -15.17 21.73
C LEU A 172 6.04 -14.75 22.91
N LEU A 173 6.89 -13.75 22.70
CA LEU A 173 7.82 -13.27 23.71
C LEU A 173 7.15 -12.36 24.74
N SER A 174 6.16 -11.57 24.35
CA SER A 174 5.31 -10.83 25.28
C SER A 174 4.54 -11.78 26.21
N GLY A 175 3.95 -12.85 25.69
CA GLY A 175 3.24 -13.84 26.51
C GLY A 175 4.15 -14.57 27.50
N ARG A 176 5.40 -14.86 27.12
CA ARG A 176 6.39 -15.45 28.05
C ARG A 176 6.78 -14.50 29.18
N LYS A 177 6.86 -13.19 28.95
CA LYS A 177 7.17 -12.22 30.01
C LYS A 177 6.08 -12.19 31.09
N VAL A 178 4.81 -12.33 30.71
CA VAL A 178 3.68 -12.38 31.65
C VAL A 178 3.66 -13.67 32.46
N ALA A 179 4.10 -14.81 31.90
CA ALA A 179 4.12 -16.10 32.61
C ALA A 179 5.22 -16.24 33.67
N TYR A 180 6.24 -15.36 33.65
CA TYR A 180 7.37 -15.36 34.58
C TYR A 180 7.36 -14.16 35.56
N GLN A 181 6.31 -13.34 35.53
CA GLN A 181 6.02 -12.29 36.50
C GLN A 181 4.97 -12.77 37.50
#